data_AF-A0A9X2GKZ0-F1
#
_entry.id   AF-A0A9X2GKZ0-F1
#
_cell.length_a   1.000
_cell.length_b   1.000
_cell.length_c   1.000
_cell.angle_alpha   90.00
_cell.angle_beta   90.00
_cell.angle_gamma   90.00
#
_symmetry.space_group_name_H-M   'P 1'
#
loop_
_entity.id
_entity.type
_entity.pdbx_description
1 polymer ?
#
loop_
_entity_poly.entity_id
_entity_poly.type
_entity_poly.pdbx_seq_one_letter_code
_entity_poly.pdbx_strand_id
1 'polypeptide(L)'
;MLPDDLSAALDQAVARFSPQELSDAVTRITERYRVAGVSTGGNHLRSRADITAYAAYRMPATYAAASTAMRQAAMLTPGFEPRSHLDAGGGTGAAIWAAAGIWPSIERITVVEHDAHIIDLGRRLARGGAAPLRGTTWRQASIGAGLDRPAADLVTMSYALGELPGPDRPGVVKWLAEEAAMVIIIEPGTPAGHATVAAARDVLAAQGRTIVAPCPHDGACPIQEGRDWCHFSVRLPRTSLHRRIKAGTLSFEDEKFSYVAATTGPWPRPASRVLRHPQKRKGVVSLRLCTEGDGLRDVIVSKRQGGLYRQARDVDWGDAWPPPSIESPD
;
A
#
# COMPACT_ATOMS: atom_id res chain seq x y z
N MET A 1 -2.18 -12.31 4.95
CA MET A 1 -2.74 -12.34 6.32
C MET A 1 -1.87 -11.47 7.21
N LEU A 2 -2.40 -10.96 8.32
CA LEU A 2 -1.58 -10.26 9.32
C LEU A 2 -0.56 -11.23 9.94
N PRO A 3 0.60 -10.75 10.41
CA PRO A 3 1.47 -11.52 11.28
C PRO A 3 0.74 -11.87 12.59
N ASP A 4 1.00 -13.04 13.15
CA ASP A 4 0.31 -13.53 14.34
C ASP A 4 0.46 -12.57 15.53
N ASP A 5 1.66 -12.01 15.73
CA ASP A 5 1.95 -11.03 16.77
C ASP A 5 1.10 -9.75 16.64
N LEU A 6 0.93 -9.26 15.41
CA LEU A 6 0.08 -8.08 15.15
C LEU A 6 -1.40 -8.42 15.35
N SER A 7 -1.83 -9.60 14.91
CA SER A 7 -3.20 -10.07 15.14
C SER A 7 -3.51 -10.16 16.63
N ALA A 8 -2.61 -10.77 17.40
CA ALA A 8 -2.74 -10.90 18.85
C ALA A 8 -2.74 -9.53 19.55
N ALA A 9 -1.87 -8.61 19.14
CA ALA A 9 -1.81 -7.26 19.71
C ALA A 9 -3.10 -6.46 19.43
N LEU A 10 -3.67 -6.59 18.22
CA LEU A 10 -4.95 -5.97 17.87
C LEU A 10 -6.10 -6.59 18.68
N ASP A 11 -6.16 -7.91 18.81
CA ASP A 11 -7.18 -8.59 19.61
C ASP A 11 -7.12 -8.17 21.09
N GLN A 12 -5.92 -8.04 21.66
CA GLN A 12 -5.70 -7.54 23.03
C GLN A 12 -6.09 -6.06 23.19
N ALA A 13 -5.85 -5.23 22.17
CA ALA A 13 -6.26 -3.83 22.20
C ALA A 13 -7.79 -3.71 22.18
N VAL A 14 -8.46 -4.48 21.32
CA VAL A 14 -9.93 -4.53 21.20
C VAL A 14 -10.58 -5.07 22.47
N ALA A 15 -10.01 -6.09 23.10
CA ALA A 15 -10.56 -6.73 24.30
C ALA A 15 -10.68 -5.80 25.53
N ARG A 16 -10.10 -4.59 25.48
CA ARG A 16 -10.20 -3.58 26.54
C ARG A 16 -11.51 -2.80 26.54
N PHE A 17 -12.35 -2.98 25.52
CA PHE A 17 -13.60 -2.26 25.34
C PHE A 17 -14.77 -3.24 25.31
N SER A 18 -15.92 -2.78 25.79
CA SER A 18 -17.16 -3.55 25.71
C SER A 18 -17.65 -3.67 24.27
N PRO A 19 -18.45 -4.71 23.93
CA PRO A 19 -19.07 -4.84 22.62
C PRO A 19 -19.90 -3.61 22.21
N GLN A 20 -20.57 -2.97 23.17
CA GLN A 20 -21.37 -1.76 22.92
C GLN A 20 -20.49 -0.59 22.49
N GLU A 21 -19.39 -0.32 23.20
CA GLU A 21 -18.46 0.77 22.84
C GLU A 21 -17.87 0.58 21.45
N LEU A 22 -17.52 -0.66 21.08
CA LEU A 22 -17.01 -1.00 19.75
C LEU A 22 -18.08 -0.88 18.66
N SER A 23 -19.31 -1.30 18.94
CA SER A 23 -20.44 -1.16 18.02
C SER A 23 -20.76 0.30 17.74
N ASP A 24 -20.80 1.13 18.78
CA ASP A 24 -21.04 2.57 18.66
C ASP A 24 -19.91 3.25 17.88
N ALA A 25 -18.66 2.86 18.15
CA ALA A 25 -17.49 3.34 17.41
C ALA A 25 -17.58 2.99 15.92
N VAL A 26 -17.90 1.74 15.56
CA VAL A 26 -18.04 1.34 14.15
C VAL A 26 -19.20 2.03 13.47
N THR A 27 -20.32 2.25 14.17
CA THR A 27 -21.46 3.01 13.64
C THR A 27 -21.04 4.44 13.31
N ARG A 28 -20.32 5.10 14.23
CA ARG A 28 -19.75 6.44 13.99
C ARG A 28 -18.77 6.48 12.82
N ILE A 29 -17.90 5.47 12.68
CA ILE A 29 -16.94 5.36 11.57
C ILE A 29 -17.69 5.18 10.24
N THR A 30 -18.66 4.27 10.20
CA THR A 30 -19.39 3.91 8.97
C THR A 30 -20.22 5.06 8.42
N GLU A 31 -20.97 5.77 9.28
CA GLU A 31 -21.79 6.91 8.86
C GLU A 31 -20.94 8.04 8.29
N ARG A 32 -19.73 8.24 8.82
CA ARG A 32 -18.82 9.28 8.36
C ARG A 32 -18.12 8.93 7.05
N TYR A 33 -17.76 7.66 6.83
CA TYR A 33 -17.28 7.19 5.52
C TYR A 33 -18.31 7.43 4.42
N ARG A 34 -19.60 7.28 4.73
CA ARG A 34 -20.71 7.50 3.79
C ARG A 34 -20.89 8.98 3.41
N VAL A 35 -20.58 9.91 4.32
CA VAL A 35 -20.75 11.36 4.11
C VAL A 35 -19.51 12.03 3.54
N ALA A 36 -18.30 11.65 3.97
CA ALA A 36 -17.06 12.36 3.63
C ALA A 36 -16.29 11.75 2.44
N GLY A 37 -16.59 10.51 2.02
CA GLY A 37 -15.94 9.85 0.88
C GLY A 37 -14.43 9.55 1.01
N VAL A 38 -13.76 10.06 2.05
CA VAL A 38 -12.33 9.88 2.34
C VAL A 38 -12.14 9.82 3.86
N SER A 39 -11.14 9.04 4.31
CA SER A 39 -10.61 9.08 5.66
C SER A 39 -10.18 10.53 5.97
N THR A 40 -10.77 11.14 6.99
CA THR A 40 -10.30 12.42 7.53
C THR A 40 -9.59 12.13 8.83
N GLY A 41 -8.34 11.65 8.71
CA GLY A 41 -7.44 11.47 9.83
C GLY A 41 -7.24 12.80 10.58
N GLY A 42 -7.19 12.72 11.92
CA GLY A 42 -6.59 13.76 12.75
C GLY A 42 -7.47 14.42 13.81
N ASN A 43 -8.68 14.88 13.46
CA ASN A 43 -9.51 15.65 14.40
C ASN A 43 -10.81 14.94 14.86
N HIS A 44 -11.05 13.71 14.42
CA HIS A 44 -12.40 13.13 14.44
C HIS A 44 -12.55 11.79 15.18
N LEU A 45 -11.46 11.11 15.53
CA LEU A 45 -11.45 9.94 16.41
C LEU A 45 -11.31 10.41 17.86
N ARG A 46 -12.45 10.61 18.54
CA ARG A 46 -12.49 11.35 19.81
C ARG A 46 -12.16 10.51 21.04
N SER A 47 -12.25 9.19 20.92
CA SER A 47 -12.04 8.27 22.04
C SER A 47 -11.05 7.16 21.69
N ARG A 48 -10.42 6.59 22.73
CA ARG A 48 -9.54 5.41 22.59
C ARG A 48 -10.28 4.22 21.97
N ALA A 49 -11.59 4.09 22.20
CA ALA A 49 -12.43 3.07 21.60
C ALA A 49 -12.59 3.30 20.09
N ASP A 50 -12.81 4.53 19.64
CA ASP A 50 -12.93 4.86 18.21
C ASP A 50 -11.63 4.53 17.45
N ILE A 51 -10.49 4.90 18.02
CA ILE A 51 -9.17 4.64 17.41
C ILE A 51 -8.88 3.15 17.35
N THR A 52 -9.16 2.42 18.43
CA THR A 52 -8.94 0.97 18.47
C THR A 52 -9.87 0.24 17.50
N ALA A 53 -11.15 0.61 17.44
CA ALA A 53 -12.11 0.06 16.51
C ALA A 53 -11.72 0.37 15.06
N TYR A 54 -11.30 1.61 14.77
CA TYR A 54 -10.81 2.01 13.45
C TYR A 54 -9.57 1.20 13.05
N ALA A 55 -8.58 1.08 13.93
CA ALA A 55 -7.36 0.32 13.66
C ALA A 55 -7.67 -1.16 13.41
N ALA A 56 -8.47 -1.80 14.25
CA ALA A 56 -8.88 -3.18 14.05
C ALA A 56 -9.74 -3.40 12.78
N TYR A 57 -10.39 -2.34 12.29
CA TYR A 57 -11.15 -2.34 11.05
C TYR A 57 -10.28 -2.10 9.79
N ARG A 58 -9.37 -1.11 9.81
CA ARG A 58 -8.59 -0.66 8.62
C ARG A 58 -7.15 -1.15 8.58
N MET A 59 -6.50 -1.39 9.71
CA MET A 59 -5.10 -1.83 9.74
C MET A 59 -4.85 -3.15 8.99
N PRO A 60 -5.73 -4.18 9.04
CA PRO A 60 -5.55 -5.40 8.25
C PRO A 60 -5.48 -5.13 6.74
N ALA A 61 -6.39 -4.29 6.24
CA ALA A 61 -6.49 -3.93 4.84
C ALA A 61 -5.28 -3.09 4.38
N THR A 62 -4.92 -2.07 5.15
CA THR A 62 -3.74 -1.23 4.86
C THR A 62 -2.43 -2.01 4.96
N TYR A 63 -2.29 -2.93 5.92
CA TYR A 63 -1.15 -3.86 5.98
C TYR A 63 -1.11 -4.76 4.74
N ALA A 64 -2.25 -5.30 4.30
CA ALA A 64 -2.29 -6.17 3.12
C ALA A 64 -1.90 -5.43 1.84
N ALA A 65 -2.40 -4.20 1.67
CA ALA A 65 -2.04 -3.32 0.55
C ALA A 65 -0.54 -2.98 0.57
N ALA A 66 -0.02 -2.52 1.72
CA ALA A 66 1.39 -2.19 1.90
C ALA A 66 2.31 -3.40 1.65
N SER A 67 1.97 -4.54 2.25
CA SER A 67 2.67 -5.80 2.02
C SER A 67 2.71 -6.19 0.55
N THR A 68 1.61 -6.00 -0.18
CA THR A 68 1.53 -6.36 -1.60
C THR A 68 2.40 -5.42 -2.45
N ALA A 69 2.27 -4.10 -2.24
CA ALA A 69 3.07 -3.11 -2.95
C ALA A 69 4.58 -3.28 -2.69
N MET A 70 4.98 -3.49 -1.42
CA MET A 70 6.36 -3.70 -1.02
C MET A 70 6.94 -5.01 -1.55
N ARG A 71 6.18 -6.11 -1.56
CA ARG A 71 6.64 -7.37 -2.17
C ARG A 71 6.90 -7.22 -3.66
N GLN A 72 6.02 -6.51 -4.36
CA GLN A 72 6.20 -6.22 -5.78
C GLN A 72 7.45 -5.37 -6.04
N ALA A 73 7.72 -4.37 -5.20
CA ALA A 73 8.96 -3.60 -5.25
C ALA A 73 10.19 -4.48 -4.96
N ALA A 74 10.15 -5.30 -3.90
CA ALA A 74 11.24 -6.18 -3.51
C ALA A 74 11.60 -7.22 -4.58
N MET A 75 10.59 -7.82 -5.25
CA MET A 75 10.82 -8.77 -6.35
C MET A 75 11.59 -8.14 -7.52
N LEU A 76 11.41 -6.84 -7.76
CA LEU A 76 12.12 -6.10 -8.81
C LEU A 76 13.43 -5.49 -8.31
N THR A 77 13.72 -5.63 -7.02
CA THR A 77 14.91 -5.11 -6.35
C THR A 77 15.58 -6.17 -5.46
N PRO A 78 15.98 -7.34 -6.00
CA PRO A 78 16.41 -8.49 -5.19
C PRO A 78 17.65 -8.27 -4.32
N GLY A 79 18.42 -7.21 -4.55
CA GLY A 79 19.57 -6.80 -3.72
C GLY A 79 19.31 -5.59 -2.83
N PHE A 80 18.07 -5.09 -2.76
CA PHE A 80 17.74 -3.94 -1.92
C PHE A 80 17.54 -4.39 -0.47
N GLU A 81 18.47 -4.00 0.40
CA GLU A 81 18.51 -4.33 1.83
C GLU A 81 18.50 -3.05 2.67
N PRO A 82 17.33 -2.39 2.86
CA PRO A 82 17.26 -1.18 3.66
C PRO A 82 17.56 -1.50 5.13
N ARG A 83 18.40 -0.67 5.77
CA ARG A 83 18.70 -0.76 7.20
C ARG A 83 17.82 0.17 8.04
N SER A 84 17.23 1.16 7.40
CA SER A 84 16.39 2.18 8.04
C SER A 84 15.10 2.43 7.25
N HIS A 85 14.00 2.57 7.99
CA HIS A 85 12.66 2.80 7.45
C HIS A 85 12.00 4.03 8.09
N LEU A 86 11.54 4.96 7.26
CA LEU A 86 10.68 6.08 7.65
C LEU A 86 9.26 5.86 7.11
N ASP A 87 8.27 5.85 7.99
CA ASP A 87 6.85 5.81 7.63
C ASP A 87 6.18 7.15 7.95
N ALA A 88 5.94 7.95 6.92
CA ALA A 88 5.39 9.30 7.01
C ALA A 88 3.86 9.26 6.95
N GLY A 89 3.20 9.82 7.96
CA GLY A 89 1.76 9.62 8.16
C GLY A 89 1.43 8.17 8.48
N GLY A 90 2.33 7.46 9.16
CA GLY A 90 2.26 6.00 9.33
C GLY A 90 1.14 5.51 10.26
N GLY A 91 0.45 6.42 10.94
CA GLY A 91 -0.66 6.10 11.83
C GLY A 91 -0.31 5.04 12.88
N THR A 92 -1.10 3.96 12.93
CA THR A 92 -0.86 2.83 13.85
C THR A 92 0.25 1.89 13.39
N GLY A 93 0.94 2.20 12.27
CA GLY A 93 2.14 1.52 11.81
C GLY A 93 1.90 0.34 10.87
N ALA A 94 0.83 0.31 10.08
CA ALA A 94 0.58 -0.82 9.17
C ALA A 94 1.75 -1.10 8.22
N ALA A 95 2.37 -0.05 7.69
CA ALA A 95 3.49 -0.16 6.75
C ALA A 95 4.79 -0.62 7.43
N ILE A 96 5.06 -0.24 8.69
CA ILE A 96 6.26 -0.72 9.40
C ILE A 96 6.23 -2.22 9.65
N TRP A 97 5.04 -2.79 9.92
CA TRP A 97 4.87 -4.24 10.06
C TRP A 97 5.08 -4.95 8.73
N ALA A 98 4.59 -4.38 7.63
CA ALA A 98 4.80 -4.93 6.30
C ALA A 98 6.27 -4.90 5.90
N ALA A 99 6.94 -3.76 6.09
CA ALA A 99 8.35 -3.57 5.75
C ALA A 99 9.26 -4.52 6.54
N ALA A 100 9.07 -4.62 7.87
CA ALA A 100 9.87 -5.51 8.71
C ALA A 100 9.72 -7.00 8.33
N GLY A 101 8.57 -7.41 7.77
CA GLY A 101 8.35 -8.76 7.27
C GLY A 101 8.92 -9.03 5.88
N ILE A 102 9.27 -8.00 5.12
CA ILE A 102 9.79 -8.11 3.74
C ILE A 102 11.31 -7.91 3.72
N TRP A 103 11.82 -6.97 4.52
CA TRP A 103 13.23 -6.67 4.65
C TRP A 103 13.71 -6.91 6.08
N PRO A 104 14.19 -8.13 6.40
CA PRO A 104 14.75 -8.45 7.72
C PRO A 104 15.99 -7.62 8.10
N SER A 105 16.62 -6.95 7.12
CA SER A 105 17.75 -6.04 7.29
C SER A 105 17.40 -4.74 8.02
N ILE A 106 16.12 -4.42 8.19
CA ILE A 106 15.69 -3.19 8.86
C ILE A 106 16.06 -3.25 10.35
N GLU A 107 16.88 -2.29 10.77
CA GLU A 107 17.34 -2.14 12.15
C GLU A 107 16.65 -0.98 12.86
N ARG A 108 16.33 0.09 12.12
CA ARG A 108 15.76 1.32 12.67
C ARG A 108 14.49 1.72 11.94
N ILE A 109 13.45 2.01 12.71
CA ILE A 109 12.15 2.43 12.18
C ILE A 109 11.75 3.75 12.84
N THR A 110 11.35 4.72 12.02
CA THR A 110 10.74 5.98 12.47
C THR A 110 9.35 6.12 11.87
N VAL A 111 8.35 6.38 12.70
CA VAL A 111 7.00 6.75 12.27
C VAL A 111 6.79 8.22 12.58
N VAL A 112 6.35 9.00 11.60
CA VAL A 112 5.92 10.38 11.80
C VAL A 112 4.40 10.43 11.71
N GLU A 113 3.75 10.85 12.78
CA GLU A 113 2.30 10.92 12.91
C GLU A 113 1.96 12.15 13.76
N HIS A 114 0.81 12.79 13.57
CA HIS A 114 0.44 14.00 14.31
C HIS A 114 -0.46 13.71 15.52
N ASP A 115 -1.29 12.67 15.46
CA ASP A 115 -2.24 12.31 16.50
C ASP A 115 -1.58 11.46 17.61
N ALA A 116 -1.49 12.01 18.82
CA ALA A 116 -0.88 11.37 19.99
C ALA A 116 -1.57 10.06 20.40
N HIS A 117 -2.87 9.92 20.18
CA HIS A 117 -3.63 8.73 20.54
C HIS A 117 -3.42 7.61 19.51
N ILE A 118 -3.31 7.94 18.23
CA ILE A 118 -2.91 6.99 17.19
C ILE A 118 -1.48 6.49 17.45
N ILE A 119 -0.57 7.39 17.81
CA ILE A 119 0.81 7.05 18.22
C ILE A 119 0.82 6.11 19.43
N ASP A 120 0.02 6.40 20.47
CA ASP A 120 -0.08 5.54 21.66
C ASP A 120 -0.56 4.13 21.30
N LEU A 121 -1.54 3.99 20.40
CA LEU A 121 -1.97 2.69 19.92
C LEU A 121 -0.87 1.99 19.09
N GLY A 122 -0.25 2.69 18.13
CA GLY A 122 0.84 2.15 17.30
C GLY A 122 1.99 1.62 18.15
N ARG A 123 2.43 2.39 19.17
CA ARG A 123 3.43 1.97 20.16
C ARG A 123 3.05 0.68 20.86
N ARG A 124 1.79 0.55 21.29
CA ARG A 124 1.31 -0.66 21.97
C ARG A 124 1.30 -1.86 21.04
N LEU A 125 0.85 -1.71 19.80
CA LEU A 125 0.83 -2.79 18.83
C LEU A 125 2.24 -3.29 18.56
N ALA A 126 3.15 -2.39 18.22
CA ALA A 126 4.53 -2.72 17.86
C ALA A 126 5.35 -3.38 18.98
N ARG A 127 4.99 -3.20 20.26
CA ARG A 127 5.60 -3.93 21.39
C ARG A 127 5.47 -5.44 21.26
N GLY A 128 4.44 -5.92 20.57
CA GLY A 128 4.25 -7.35 20.30
C GLY A 128 5.16 -7.91 19.21
N GLY A 129 5.78 -7.06 18.38
CA GLY A 129 6.57 -7.50 17.23
C GLY A 129 8.03 -7.81 17.54
N ALA A 130 8.82 -8.04 16.48
CA ALA A 130 10.27 -8.23 16.54
C ALA A 130 11.05 -6.98 17.02
N ALA A 131 12.34 -7.13 17.28
CA ALA A 131 13.20 -6.07 17.83
C ALA A 131 13.08 -4.69 17.13
N PRO A 132 13.17 -4.56 15.79
CA PRO A 132 13.04 -3.25 15.13
C PRO A 132 11.65 -2.61 15.28
N LEU A 133 10.60 -3.43 15.35
CA LEU A 133 9.23 -2.95 15.61
C LEU A 133 9.10 -2.44 17.05
N ARG A 134 9.60 -3.20 18.04
CA ARG A 134 9.58 -2.77 19.46
C ARG A 134 10.39 -1.49 19.69
N GLY A 135 11.50 -1.35 18.97
CA GLY A 135 12.39 -0.18 19.01
C GLY A 135 11.97 0.98 18.11
N THR A 136 10.78 0.93 17.49
CA THR A 136 10.32 2.00 16.60
C THR A 136 10.22 3.33 17.34
N THR A 137 10.72 4.38 16.70
CA THR A 137 10.58 5.76 17.19
C THR A 137 9.34 6.38 16.58
N TRP A 138 8.35 6.75 17.40
CA TRP A 138 7.24 7.59 16.95
C TRP A 138 7.54 9.05 17.26
N ARG A 139 7.62 9.87 16.21
CA ARG A 139 7.79 11.31 16.28
C ARG A 139 6.44 11.99 16.03
N GLN A 140 5.95 12.72 17.04
CA GLN A 140 4.71 13.46 16.90
C GLN A 140 4.93 14.75 16.10
N ALA A 141 4.46 14.80 14.86
CA ALA A 141 4.55 15.97 13.99
C ALA A 141 3.57 15.89 12.81
N SER A 142 3.12 17.04 12.31
CA SER A 142 2.41 17.14 11.04
C SER A 142 3.39 17.05 9.87
N ILE A 143 3.07 16.24 8.87
CA ILE A 143 3.88 16.11 7.66
C ILE A 143 3.78 17.39 6.83
N GLY A 144 4.94 17.90 6.43
CA GLY A 144 5.06 19.06 5.54
C GLY A 144 6.48 19.14 4.99
N ALA A 145 6.64 19.82 3.85
CA ALA A 145 7.93 19.88 3.14
C ALA A 145 9.07 20.53 3.96
N GLY A 146 8.75 21.33 4.98
CA GLY A 146 9.72 21.97 5.87
C GLY A 146 9.99 21.22 7.17
N LEU A 147 9.41 20.04 7.38
CA LEU A 147 9.67 19.23 8.56
C LEU A 147 11.07 18.61 8.47
N ASP A 148 11.85 18.69 9.54
CA ASP A 148 13.14 17.98 9.62
C ASP A 148 12.95 16.49 9.28
N ARG A 149 13.71 15.98 8.32
CA ARG A 149 13.49 14.64 7.76
C ARG A 149 14.43 13.62 8.41
N PRO A 150 13.92 12.56 9.05
CA PRO A 150 14.76 11.45 9.49
C PRO A 150 15.40 10.75 8.28
N ALA A 151 16.72 10.58 8.31
CA ALA A 151 17.43 9.79 7.30
C ALA A 151 16.92 8.33 7.31
N ALA A 152 16.58 7.82 6.14
CA ALA A 152 16.07 6.46 5.96
C ALA A 152 16.34 5.94 4.54
N ASP A 153 16.67 4.66 4.42
CA ASP A 153 16.88 3.97 3.14
C ASP A 153 15.54 3.72 2.44
N LEU A 154 14.55 3.23 3.20
CA LEU A 154 13.18 3.02 2.75
C LEU A 154 12.28 4.11 3.34
N VAL A 155 11.49 4.77 2.48
CA VAL A 155 10.46 5.73 2.91
C VAL A 155 9.10 5.28 2.41
N THR A 156 8.10 5.30 3.29
CA THR A 156 6.71 4.99 2.95
C THR A 156 5.78 6.15 3.30
N MET A 157 4.75 6.33 2.48
CA MET A 157 3.56 7.11 2.84
C MET A 157 2.33 6.33 2.35
N SER A 158 1.51 5.87 3.30
CA SER A 158 0.45 4.90 3.02
C SER A 158 -0.90 5.44 3.50
N TYR A 159 -1.80 5.72 2.56
CA TYR A 159 -3.15 6.28 2.77
C TYR A 159 -3.15 7.66 3.45
N ALA A 160 -2.15 8.49 3.17
CA ALA A 160 -1.97 9.77 3.85
C ALA A 160 -1.70 10.96 2.92
N LEU A 161 -1.14 10.74 1.71
CA LEU A 161 -0.81 11.84 0.79
C LEU A 161 -2.09 12.51 0.28
N GLY A 162 -3.14 11.72 0.01
CA GLY A 162 -4.45 12.20 -0.40
C GLY A 162 -5.18 13.03 0.66
N GLU A 163 -4.81 12.90 1.94
CA GLU A 163 -5.40 13.68 3.04
C GLU A 163 -4.80 15.10 3.13
N LEU A 164 -3.64 15.34 2.49
CA LEU A 164 -3.00 16.64 2.46
C LEU A 164 -3.67 17.59 1.44
N PRO A 165 -3.62 18.91 1.67
CA PRO A 165 -4.05 19.90 0.68
C PRO A 165 -3.32 19.71 -0.65
N GLY A 166 -4.06 19.74 -1.77
CA GLY A 166 -3.53 19.51 -3.11
C GLY A 166 -2.24 20.27 -3.44
N PRO A 167 -2.14 21.58 -3.14
CA PRO A 167 -0.93 22.38 -3.39
C PRO A 167 0.32 21.91 -2.63
N ASP A 168 0.16 21.25 -1.48
CA ASP A 168 1.28 20.86 -0.62
C ASP A 168 1.88 19.50 -1.02
N ARG A 169 1.09 18.65 -1.68
CA ARG A 169 1.47 17.27 -2.04
C ARG A 169 2.78 17.18 -2.81
N PRO A 170 3.06 18.00 -3.85
CA PRO A 170 4.32 17.91 -4.58
C PRO A 170 5.55 18.20 -3.70
N GLY A 171 5.43 19.16 -2.77
CA GLY A 171 6.49 19.47 -1.82
C GLY A 171 6.76 18.30 -0.87
N VAL A 172 5.69 17.66 -0.37
CA VAL A 172 5.81 16.47 0.48
C VAL A 172 6.39 15.28 -0.28
N VAL A 173 6.04 15.06 -1.56
CA VAL A 173 6.64 13.97 -2.36
C VAL A 173 8.14 14.17 -2.56
N LYS A 174 8.59 15.41 -2.78
CA LYS A 174 10.03 15.72 -2.83
C LYS A 174 10.70 15.45 -1.48
N TRP A 175 10.08 15.89 -0.39
CA TRP A 175 10.53 15.60 0.97
C TRP A 175 10.62 14.09 1.23
N LEU A 176 9.67 13.27 0.78
CA LEU A 176 9.73 11.81 0.89
C LEU A 176 10.88 11.20 0.09
N ALA A 177 11.33 11.83 -1.00
CA ALA A 177 12.40 11.33 -1.85
C ALA A 177 13.81 11.71 -1.40
N GLU A 178 13.98 12.86 -0.76
CA GLU A 178 15.28 13.41 -0.32
C GLU A 178 16.17 12.38 0.38
N GLU A 179 17.31 11.98 -0.16
CA GLU A 179 18.19 10.95 0.46
C GLU A 179 17.60 9.53 0.63
N ALA A 180 16.33 9.28 0.24
CA ALA A 180 15.77 7.92 0.25
C ALA A 180 16.43 7.07 -0.85
N ALA A 181 16.79 5.83 -0.55
CA ALA A 181 17.16 4.85 -1.58
C ALA A 181 15.91 4.33 -2.31
N MET A 182 14.80 4.16 -1.59
CA MET A 182 13.49 3.80 -2.14
C MET A 182 12.35 4.57 -1.46
N VAL A 183 11.40 5.04 -2.25
CA VAL A 183 10.13 5.63 -1.78
C VAL A 183 8.97 4.79 -2.27
N ILE A 184 8.03 4.46 -1.40
CA ILE A 184 6.79 3.76 -1.74
C ILE A 184 5.59 4.58 -1.25
N ILE A 185 4.74 5.00 -2.17
CA ILE A 185 3.51 5.74 -1.88
C ILE A 185 2.32 4.86 -2.23
N ILE A 186 1.37 4.71 -1.31
CA ILE A 186 0.18 3.88 -1.45
C ILE A 186 -1.05 4.71 -1.12
N GLU A 187 -2.10 4.62 -1.92
CA GLU A 187 -3.38 5.30 -1.73
C GLU A 187 -4.54 4.33 -2.00
N PRO A 188 -5.78 4.66 -1.60
CA PRO A 188 -6.96 3.90 -2.00
C PRO A 188 -7.04 3.66 -3.51
N GLY A 189 -7.56 2.49 -3.90
CA GLY A 189 -7.77 2.10 -5.29
C GLY A 189 -9.01 2.74 -5.91
N THR A 190 -9.17 4.04 -5.68
CA THR A 190 -10.25 4.90 -6.18
C THR A 190 -9.71 5.82 -7.28
N PRO A 191 -10.57 6.47 -8.08
CA PRO A 191 -10.12 7.47 -9.05
C PRO A 191 -9.26 8.58 -8.41
N ALA A 192 -9.66 9.08 -7.23
CA ALA A 192 -8.92 10.12 -6.51
C ALA A 192 -7.57 9.63 -5.96
N GLY A 193 -7.51 8.40 -5.42
CA GLY A 193 -6.26 7.82 -4.94
C GLY A 193 -5.29 7.51 -6.08
N HIS A 194 -5.80 7.02 -7.22
CA HIS A 194 -5.01 6.88 -8.44
C HIS A 194 -4.44 8.21 -8.93
N ALA A 195 -5.26 9.26 -9.03
CA ALA A 195 -4.81 10.58 -9.44
C ALA A 195 -3.71 11.12 -8.52
N THR A 196 -3.84 10.90 -7.20
CA THR A 196 -2.82 11.26 -6.21
C THR A 196 -1.51 10.51 -6.45
N VAL A 197 -1.55 9.20 -6.68
CA VAL A 197 -0.38 8.37 -6.98
C VAL A 197 0.26 8.72 -8.32
N ALA A 198 -0.54 9.01 -9.35
CA ALA A 198 -0.05 9.42 -10.67
C ALA A 198 0.69 10.77 -10.58
N ALA A 199 0.14 11.75 -9.87
CA ALA A 199 0.81 13.03 -9.65
C ALA A 199 2.11 12.86 -8.83
N ALA A 200 2.10 12.02 -7.79
CA ALA A 200 3.29 11.73 -7.01
C ALA A 200 4.38 11.06 -7.86
N ARG A 201 3.99 10.13 -8.73
CA ARG A 201 4.88 9.48 -9.69
C ARG A 201 5.54 10.49 -10.62
N ASP A 202 4.79 11.45 -11.15
CA ASP A 202 5.34 12.48 -12.04
C ASP A 202 6.35 13.38 -11.31
N VAL A 203 6.09 13.71 -10.04
CA VAL A 203 7.07 14.42 -9.19
C VAL A 203 8.32 13.58 -8.97
N LEU A 204 8.20 12.30 -8.65
CA LEU A 204 9.35 11.40 -8.45
C LEU A 204 10.20 11.28 -9.71
N ALA A 205 9.58 11.06 -10.87
CA ALA A 205 10.26 10.99 -12.16
C ALA A 205 10.96 12.32 -12.50
N ALA A 206 10.32 13.46 -12.24
CA ALA A 206 10.92 14.78 -12.41
C ALA A 206 12.09 15.08 -11.45
N GLN A 207 12.18 14.35 -10.32
CA GLN A 207 13.33 14.37 -9.41
C GLN A 207 14.44 13.39 -9.85
N GLY A 208 14.37 12.84 -11.07
CA GLY A 208 15.34 11.88 -11.59
C GLY A 208 15.24 10.49 -10.95
N ARG A 209 14.13 10.16 -10.28
CA ARG A 209 13.93 8.83 -9.70
C ARG A 209 13.48 7.84 -10.75
N THR A 210 13.99 6.62 -10.64
CA THR A 210 13.58 5.48 -11.46
C THR A 210 12.33 4.86 -10.85
N ILE A 211 11.21 4.85 -11.59
CA ILE A 211 9.99 4.13 -11.18
C ILE A 211 10.23 2.63 -11.30
N VAL A 212 10.18 1.89 -10.21
CA VAL A 212 10.43 0.43 -10.20
C VAL A 212 9.13 -0.35 -10.28
N ALA A 213 8.07 0.14 -9.62
CA ALA A 213 6.76 -0.47 -9.65
C ALA A 213 5.65 0.57 -9.46
N PRO A 214 4.41 0.31 -9.89
CA PRO A 214 3.98 -0.76 -10.79
C PRO A 214 4.11 -0.39 -12.27
N CYS A 215 4.63 0.79 -12.63
CA CYS A 215 4.75 1.16 -14.04
C CYS A 215 5.97 0.46 -14.68
N PRO A 216 5.89 0.00 -15.93
CA PRO A 216 7.04 -0.52 -16.66
C PRO A 216 7.90 0.59 -17.31
N HIS A 217 7.60 1.87 -17.05
CA HIS A 217 8.27 3.03 -17.64
C HIS A 217 8.28 4.23 -16.68
N ASP A 218 9.09 5.24 -17.00
CA ASP A 218 9.13 6.55 -16.33
C ASP A 218 8.29 7.62 -17.04
N GLY A 219 7.94 7.42 -18.31
CA GLY A 219 7.14 8.37 -19.10
C GLY A 219 5.74 8.62 -18.54
N ALA A 220 4.99 9.58 -19.09
CA ALA A 220 3.64 9.92 -18.62
C ALA A 220 2.72 8.68 -18.52
N CYS A 221 1.84 8.64 -17.51
CA CYS A 221 0.88 7.55 -17.39
C CYS A 221 -0.07 7.53 -18.61
N PRO A 222 -0.23 6.40 -19.31
CA PRO A 222 -1.08 6.34 -20.51
C PRO A 222 -2.58 6.28 -20.19
N ILE A 223 -2.96 6.16 -18.91
CA ILE A 223 -4.35 6.27 -18.46
C ILE A 223 -4.69 7.75 -18.32
N GLN A 224 -5.62 8.22 -19.17
CA GLN A 224 -6.09 9.60 -19.13
C GLN A 224 -7.01 9.83 -17.93
N GLU A 225 -6.83 10.98 -17.27
CA GLU A 225 -7.67 11.41 -16.17
C GLU A 225 -9.16 11.42 -16.56
N GLY A 226 -10.02 10.97 -15.64
CA GLY A 226 -11.47 10.90 -15.84
C GLY A 226 -11.94 9.75 -16.76
N ARG A 227 -11.04 9.06 -17.48
CA ARG A 227 -11.43 7.91 -18.33
C ARG A 227 -11.38 6.57 -17.59
N ASP A 228 -10.33 6.36 -16.81
CA ASP A 228 -10.12 5.13 -16.05
C ASP A 228 -9.14 5.41 -14.88
N TRP A 229 -8.86 4.42 -14.03
CA TRP A 229 -7.86 4.53 -12.98
C TRP A 229 -7.05 3.24 -12.77
N CYS A 230 -5.73 3.37 -12.61
CA CYS A 230 -4.88 2.23 -12.26
C CYS A 230 -4.99 1.93 -10.77
N HIS A 231 -5.43 0.73 -10.41
CA HIS A 231 -5.45 0.22 -9.05
C HIS A 231 -5.05 -1.26 -9.06
N PHE A 232 -5.01 -1.88 -7.90
CA PHE A 232 -4.78 -3.30 -7.64
C PHE A 232 -5.78 -3.75 -6.56
N SER A 233 -5.87 -5.05 -6.33
CA SER A 233 -6.75 -5.62 -5.31
C SER A 233 -6.04 -6.74 -4.56
N VAL A 234 -6.10 -6.70 -3.23
CA VAL A 234 -5.64 -7.80 -2.37
C VAL A 234 -6.81 -8.32 -1.55
N ARG A 235 -6.99 -9.64 -1.58
CA ARG A 235 -7.99 -10.33 -0.78
C ARG A 235 -7.43 -10.66 0.59
N LEU A 236 -8.18 -10.37 1.65
CA LEU A 236 -7.81 -10.68 3.02
C LEU A 236 -8.99 -11.27 3.81
N PRO A 237 -8.72 -12.17 4.78
CA PRO A 237 -9.76 -12.67 5.65
C PRO A 237 -10.28 -11.55 6.54
N ARG A 238 -11.59 -11.53 6.79
CA ARG A 238 -12.17 -10.57 7.74
C ARG A 238 -11.74 -10.89 9.16
N THR A 239 -11.43 -9.85 9.94
CA THR A 239 -10.95 -9.97 11.31
C THR A 239 -12.00 -10.55 12.27
N SER A 240 -11.54 -10.96 13.46
CA SER A 240 -12.41 -11.33 14.58
C SER A 240 -13.41 -10.22 14.92
N LEU A 241 -13.01 -8.94 14.81
CA LEU A 241 -13.87 -7.78 15.02
C LEU A 241 -14.94 -7.66 13.93
N HIS A 242 -14.57 -7.84 12.66
CA HIS A 242 -15.54 -7.85 11.55
C HIS A 242 -16.60 -8.94 11.73
N ARG A 243 -16.20 -10.12 12.21
CA ARG A 243 -17.12 -11.23 12.52
C ARG A 243 -18.00 -10.93 13.73
N ARG A 244 -17.47 -10.25 14.75
CA ARG A 244 -18.22 -9.86 15.96
C ARG A 244 -19.27 -8.78 15.70
N ILE A 245 -19.01 -7.86 14.77
CA ILE A 245 -19.88 -6.69 14.53
C ILE A 245 -20.87 -6.89 13.38
N LYS A 246 -20.54 -7.68 12.35
CA LYS A 246 -21.44 -7.92 11.21
C LYS A 246 -21.84 -9.40 11.13
N ALA A 247 -23.01 -9.73 11.67
CA ALA A 247 -23.65 -11.01 11.41
C ALA A 247 -23.98 -11.14 9.89
N GLY A 248 -23.46 -12.17 9.22
CA GLY A 248 -23.94 -12.59 7.90
C GLY A 248 -23.28 -11.99 6.65
N THR A 249 -21.95 -11.81 6.62
CA THR A 249 -21.25 -11.38 5.39
C THR A 249 -20.04 -12.28 5.07
N LEU A 250 -19.61 -12.28 3.80
CA LEU A 250 -18.50 -13.12 3.29
C LEU A 250 -17.27 -13.11 4.23
N SER A 251 -16.57 -14.24 4.31
CA SER A 251 -15.41 -14.44 5.20
C SER A 251 -14.16 -13.62 4.82
N PHE A 252 -14.22 -12.90 3.70
CA PHE A 252 -13.13 -12.10 3.15
C PHE A 252 -13.60 -10.69 2.77
N GLU A 253 -12.64 -9.81 2.56
CA GLU A 253 -12.80 -8.51 1.93
C GLU A 253 -11.70 -8.33 0.88
N ASP A 254 -11.95 -7.46 -0.09
CA ASP A 254 -11.00 -7.10 -1.14
C ASP A 254 -10.62 -5.63 -0.92
N GLU A 255 -9.38 -5.36 -0.55
CA GLU A 255 -8.84 -4.01 -0.42
C GLU A 255 -8.27 -3.58 -1.78
N LYS A 256 -8.82 -2.50 -2.32
CA LYS A 256 -8.32 -1.87 -3.54
C LYS A 256 -7.34 -0.77 -3.21
N PHE A 257 -6.20 -0.74 -3.88
CA PHE A 257 -5.15 0.25 -3.65
C PHE A 257 -4.47 0.67 -4.95
N SER A 258 -3.88 1.85 -4.98
CA SER A 258 -2.97 2.35 -6.01
C SER A 258 -1.62 2.59 -5.36
N TYR A 259 -0.50 2.37 -6.07
CA TYR A 259 0.81 2.63 -5.50
C TYR A 259 1.85 3.03 -6.55
N VAL A 260 2.95 3.59 -6.08
CA VAL A 260 4.19 3.79 -6.84
C VAL A 260 5.38 3.50 -5.92
N ALA A 261 6.39 2.82 -6.46
CA ALA A 261 7.68 2.60 -5.85
C ALA A 261 8.77 3.18 -6.78
N ALA A 262 9.64 4.03 -6.23
CA ALA A 262 10.70 4.69 -6.98
C ALA A 262 12.03 4.62 -6.22
N THR A 263 13.14 4.60 -6.95
CA THR A 263 14.49 4.45 -6.39
C THR A 263 15.48 5.46 -6.98
N THR A 264 16.68 5.56 -6.41
CA THR A 264 17.78 6.42 -6.91
C THR A 264 18.42 5.92 -8.21
N GLY A 265 18.33 4.62 -8.51
CA GLY A 265 19.06 4.00 -9.61
C GLY A 265 18.21 3.01 -10.40
N PRO A 266 18.69 2.59 -11.57
CA PRO A 266 17.95 1.67 -12.43
C PRO A 266 17.80 0.31 -11.77
N TRP A 267 16.61 -0.27 -11.91
CA TRP A 267 16.32 -1.66 -11.59
C TRP A 267 15.59 -2.32 -12.76
N PRO A 268 15.66 -3.66 -12.90
CA PRO A 268 14.93 -4.37 -13.94
C PRO A 268 13.44 -4.05 -13.91
N ARG A 269 12.85 -3.91 -15.09
CA ARG A 269 11.41 -3.70 -15.28
C ARG A 269 10.84 -4.77 -16.21
N PRO A 270 9.58 -5.16 -16.01
CA PRO A 270 8.91 -5.97 -17.01
C PRO A 270 8.57 -5.13 -18.24
N ALA A 271 8.58 -5.74 -19.44
CA ALA A 271 8.21 -5.05 -20.68
C ALA A 271 6.78 -4.51 -20.67
N SER A 272 5.88 -5.22 -19.97
CA SER A 272 4.51 -4.75 -19.72
C SER A 272 3.96 -5.32 -18.43
N ARG A 273 2.87 -4.73 -17.93
CA ARG A 273 2.14 -5.25 -16.76
C ARG A 273 0.65 -5.35 -17.00
N VAL A 274 0.06 -6.38 -16.41
CA VAL A 274 -1.39 -6.64 -16.46
C VAL A 274 -2.14 -5.63 -15.60
N LEU A 275 -3.04 -4.86 -16.20
CA LEU A 275 -3.76 -3.76 -15.54
C LEU A 275 -5.09 -4.16 -14.91
N ARG A 276 -5.63 -5.34 -15.22
CA ARG A 276 -6.96 -5.79 -14.78
C ARG A 276 -6.97 -7.31 -14.66
N HIS A 277 -7.97 -7.84 -13.97
CA HIS A 277 -8.23 -9.28 -13.98
C HIS A 277 -8.31 -9.81 -15.43
N PRO A 278 -7.56 -10.88 -15.76
CA PRO A 278 -7.64 -11.52 -17.07
C PRO A 278 -9.07 -11.91 -17.42
N GLN A 279 -9.51 -11.53 -18.61
CA GLN A 279 -10.85 -11.87 -19.09
C GLN A 279 -10.81 -13.25 -19.75
N LYS A 280 -11.27 -14.27 -19.01
CA LYS A 280 -11.22 -15.67 -19.42
C LYS A 280 -12.51 -16.03 -20.18
N ARG A 281 -12.39 -16.41 -21.46
CA ARG A 281 -13.49 -16.95 -22.29
C ARG A 281 -13.10 -18.34 -22.80
N LYS A 282 -14.05 -19.06 -23.42
CA LYS A 282 -13.80 -20.42 -23.95
C LYS A 282 -12.66 -20.37 -24.99
N GLY A 283 -11.49 -20.89 -24.62
CA GLY A 283 -10.33 -21.04 -25.49
C GLY A 283 -9.50 -19.77 -25.71
N VAL A 284 -9.79 -18.67 -25.02
CA VAL A 284 -9.01 -17.40 -25.10
C VAL A 284 -8.97 -16.68 -23.75
N VAL A 285 -7.89 -15.95 -23.51
CA VAL A 285 -7.75 -14.98 -22.42
C VAL A 285 -7.41 -13.62 -23.02
N SER A 286 -8.13 -12.58 -22.61
CA SER A 286 -7.82 -11.19 -22.97
C SER A 286 -7.14 -10.49 -21.79
N LEU A 287 -6.01 -9.84 -22.06
CA LEU A 287 -5.21 -9.09 -21.09
C LEU A 287 -5.15 -7.62 -21.53
N ARG A 288 -5.44 -6.70 -20.60
CA ARG A 288 -5.16 -5.28 -20.76
C ARG A 288 -3.81 -4.97 -20.12
N LEU A 289 -2.88 -4.43 -20.89
CA LEU A 289 -1.49 -4.23 -20.50
C LEU A 289 -1.14 -2.74 -20.48
N CYS A 290 -0.32 -2.34 -19.51
CA CYS A 290 0.49 -1.13 -19.60
C CYS A 290 1.86 -1.54 -20.13
N THR A 291 2.35 -0.91 -21.19
CA THR A 291 3.61 -1.25 -21.86
C THR A 291 4.63 -0.15 -21.70
N GLU A 292 5.91 -0.47 -21.82
CA GLU A 292 7.00 0.53 -21.68
C GLU A 292 6.91 1.67 -22.72
N GLY A 293 6.50 1.37 -23.96
CA GLY A 293 6.49 2.35 -25.07
C GLY A 293 5.13 2.65 -25.72
N ASP A 294 4.27 1.64 -25.90
CA ASP A 294 3.02 1.78 -26.67
C ASP A 294 1.81 2.23 -25.81
N GLY A 295 2.04 2.57 -24.53
CA GLY A 295 0.98 2.89 -23.59
C GLY A 295 0.09 1.67 -23.29
N LEU A 296 -1.22 1.81 -23.51
CA LEU A 296 -2.20 0.76 -23.19
C LEU A 296 -2.46 -0.17 -24.37
N ARG A 297 -2.30 -1.48 -24.16
CA ARG A 297 -2.48 -2.50 -25.20
C ARG A 297 -3.37 -3.64 -24.73
N ASP A 298 -4.26 -4.11 -25.60
CA ASP A 298 -4.99 -5.36 -25.39
C ASP A 298 -4.32 -6.51 -26.13
N VAL A 299 -4.15 -7.64 -25.44
CA VAL A 299 -3.57 -8.87 -26.00
C VAL A 299 -4.54 -10.02 -25.80
N ILE A 300 -4.75 -10.81 -26.85
CA ILE A 300 -5.54 -12.05 -26.80
C ILE A 300 -4.58 -13.23 -26.88
N VAL A 301 -4.63 -14.09 -25.86
CA VAL A 301 -3.89 -15.35 -25.80
C VAL A 301 -4.86 -16.50 -26.01
N SER A 302 -4.68 -17.25 -27.09
CA SER A 302 -5.56 -18.36 -27.47
C SER A 302 -5.03 -19.71 -26.99
N LYS A 303 -5.92 -20.70 -26.83
CA LYS A 303 -5.56 -22.09 -26.45
C LYS A 303 -4.51 -22.71 -27.39
N ARG A 304 -4.43 -22.27 -28.65
CA ARG A 304 -3.43 -22.72 -29.64
C ARG A 304 -1.99 -22.35 -29.23
N GLN A 305 -1.81 -21.35 -28.38
CA GLN A 305 -0.52 -20.90 -27.86
C GLN A 305 -0.05 -21.71 -26.62
N GLY A 306 -0.71 -22.82 -26.29
CA GLY A 306 -0.20 -23.84 -25.37
C GLY A 306 0.20 -23.31 -23.98
N GLY A 307 1.49 -23.35 -23.67
CA GLY A 307 2.05 -22.90 -22.38
C GLY A 307 1.71 -21.44 -22.05
N LEU A 308 1.79 -20.55 -23.04
CA LEU A 308 1.46 -19.13 -22.85
C LEU A 308 -0.02 -18.94 -22.48
N TYR A 309 -0.92 -19.77 -23.01
CA TYR A 309 -2.33 -19.75 -22.62
C TYR A 309 -2.55 -20.22 -21.18
N ARG A 310 -1.79 -21.23 -20.71
CA ARG A 310 -1.84 -21.63 -19.30
C ARG A 310 -1.37 -20.49 -18.40
N GLN A 311 -0.22 -19.90 -18.71
CA GLN A 311 0.30 -18.73 -17.98
C GLN A 311 -0.68 -17.56 -18.01
N ALA A 312 -1.27 -17.20 -19.15
CA ALA A 312 -2.28 -16.13 -19.25
C ALA A 312 -3.52 -16.38 -18.38
N ARG A 313 -3.87 -17.64 -18.10
CA ARG A 313 -4.97 -17.97 -17.19
C ARG A 313 -4.59 -17.81 -15.73
N ASP A 314 -3.31 -17.88 -15.42
CA ASP A 314 -2.81 -17.91 -14.05
C ASP A 314 -2.18 -16.58 -13.63
N VAL A 315 -1.94 -15.65 -14.57
CA VAL A 315 -1.51 -14.29 -14.21
C VAL A 315 -2.56 -13.55 -13.42
N ASP A 316 -2.06 -12.77 -12.47
CA ASP A 316 -2.83 -11.89 -11.64
C ASP A 316 -2.66 -10.43 -12.06
N TRP A 317 -3.47 -9.60 -11.44
CA TRP A 317 -3.44 -8.16 -11.62
C TRP A 317 -2.11 -7.59 -11.09
N GLY A 318 -1.35 -6.96 -11.98
CA GLY A 318 -0.06 -6.32 -11.69
C GLY A 318 1.14 -7.14 -12.12
N ASP A 319 0.92 -8.39 -12.54
CA ASP A 319 1.98 -9.27 -13.00
C ASP A 319 2.66 -8.75 -14.27
N ALA A 320 3.93 -9.12 -14.40
CA ALA A 320 4.71 -8.93 -15.60
C ALA A 320 4.12 -9.73 -16.78
N TRP A 321 4.15 -9.14 -17.97
CA TRP A 321 3.75 -9.81 -19.21
C TRP A 321 4.68 -9.44 -20.38
N PRO A 322 5.04 -10.39 -21.28
CA PRO A 322 4.90 -11.83 -21.09
C PRO A 322 5.65 -12.29 -19.83
N PRO A 323 5.30 -13.45 -19.26
CA PRO A 323 6.03 -13.99 -18.13
C PRO A 323 7.51 -14.14 -18.54
N PRO A 324 8.47 -13.83 -17.65
CA PRO A 324 9.87 -14.01 -17.97
C PRO A 324 10.10 -15.46 -18.43
N SER A 325 10.83 -15.62 -19.54
CA SER A 325 11.25 -16.94 -19.98
C SER A 325 12.03 -17.58 -18.84
N ILE A 326 11.55 -18.72 -18.34
CA ILE A 326 12.39 -19.60 -17.52
C ILE A 326 13.43 -20.13 -18.52
N GLU A 327 14.52 -19.40 -18.72
CA GLU A 327 15.72 -20.01 -19.28
C GLU A 327 16.13 -21.08 -18.27
N SER A 328 16.00 -22.34 -18.67
CA SER A 328 16.66 -23.44 -17.99
C SER A 328 18.14 -23.05 -17.85
N PRO A 329 18.75 -23.18 -16.67
CA PRO A 329 20.20 -23.08 -16.58
C PRO A 329 20.76 -24.18 -17.48
N ASP A 330 21.48 -23.80 -18.53
CA ASP A 330 22.32 -24.71 -19.31
C ASP A 330 23.44 -25.30 -18.43
#